data_AF-A0A2V8YAC4-F1
#
_entry.id   AF-A0A2V8YAC4-F1
#
_cell.length_a   1.000
_cell.length_b   1.000
_cell.length_c   1.000
_cell.angle_alpha   90.00
_cell.angle_beta   90.00
_cell.angle_gamma   90.00
#
_symmetry.space_group_name_H-M   'P 1'
#
loop_
_entity.id
_entity.type
_entity.pdbx_description
1 polymer ?
#
loop_
_entity_poly.entity_id
_entity_poly.type
_entity_poly.pdbx_seq_one_letter_code
_entity_poly.pdbx_strand_id
1 'polypeptide(L)'
;MAVQSATVDTSKPDTFLPPIEKPKGIMMKLAYYFTRRQFGKVLTPLKVHSARLPMAFGQFYAKIGRLDKKLQLPPETVMLIREQVARTNICLFCIDIGRSFTIKASMNEAKFDALEQYRTSPLFTDAERAALDYVTELTKNKTMGPDTFSRMARHYSERQICEIVWLVATEHVYNLTNIGLNIHSDMLCDISRKNRQSQT
;
A
#
# COMPACT_ATOMS: atom_id res chain seq x y z
N MET A 1 28.68 18.59 -14.85
CA MET A 1 28.85 17.37 -14.04
C MET A 1 27.99 16.28 -14.65
N ALA A 2 28.60 15.28 -15.26
CA ALA A 2 27.89 14.20 -15.94
C ALA A 2 27.22 13.29 -14.91
N VAL A 3 25.90 13.09 -15.06
CA VAL A 3 25.14 12.12 -14.28
C VAL A 3 25.60 10.73 -14.73
N GLN A 4 26.33 10.03 -13.86
CA GLN A 4 26.68 8.63 -14.08
C GLN A 4 25.40 7.81 -14.12
N SER A 5 25.09 7.28 -15.30
CA SER A 5 24.06 6.25 -15.49
C SER A 5 24.50 5.01 -14.72
N ALA A 6 23.84 4.73 -13.60
CA ALA A 6 24.02 3.48 -12.88
C ALA A 6 23.51 2.33 -13.76
N THR A 7 24.42 1.52 -14.28
CA THR A 7 24.10 0.26 -14.94
C THR A 7 23.42 -0.66 -13.93
N VAL A 8 22.14 -0.96 -14.15
CA VAL A 8 21.40 -1.95 -13.36
C VAL A 8 22.05 -3.32 -13.60
N ASP A 9 22.68 -3.86 -12.56
CA ASP A 9 23.28 -5.18 -12.57
C ASP A 9 22.16 -6.24 -12.59
N THR A 10 21.92 -6.84 -13.76
CA THR A 10 20.89 -7.87 -13.97
C THR A 10 21.25 -9.24 -13.38
N SER A 11 22.38 -9.38 -12.68
CA SER A 11 22.87 -10.66 -12.16
C SER A 11 22.35 -11.01 -10.77
N LYS A 12 21.81 -10.05 -10.00
CA LYS A 12 21.14 -10.32 -8.73
C LYS A 12 19.63 -10.49 -8.97
N PRO A 13 18.98 -11.53 -8.40
CA PRO A 13 17.54 -11.63 -8.50
C PRO A 13 16.91 -10.44 -7.78
N ASP A 14 16.02 -9.72 -8.48
CA ASP A 14 15.30 -8.54 -7.96
C ASP A 14 14.62 -8.83 -6.62
N THR A 15 14.26 -10.09 -6.35
CA THR A 15 13.66 -10.58 -5.11
C THR A 15 14.50 -11.71 -4.50
N PHE A 16 14.51 -11.86 -3.17
CA PHE A 16 15.31 -12.91 -2.50
C PHE A 16 14.87 -14.34 -2.80
N LEU A 17 13.61 -14.54 -3.18
CA LEU A 17 13.11 -15.80 -3.72
C LEU A 17 12.70 -15.63 -5.18
N PRO A 18 12.99 -16.58 -6.08
CA PRO A 18 12.62 -16.46 -7.48
C PRO A 18 11.09 -16.46 -7.64
N PRO A 19 10.51 -15.64 -8.53
CA PRO A 19 9.07 -15.68 -8.83
C PRO A 19 8.62 -17.04 -9.36
N ILE A 20 7.48 -17.55 -8.90
CA ILE A 20 6.84 -18.73 -9.48
C ILE A 20 6.04 -18.27 -10.71
N GLU A 21 6.53 -18.56 -11.91
CA GLU A 21 5.84 -18.15 -13.16
C GLU A 21 4.73 -19.12 -13.58
N LYS A 22 4.84 -20.40 -13.20
CA LYS A 22 3.87 -21.46 -13.53
C LYS A 22 3.27 -22.04 -12.25
N PRO A 23 2.15 -21.50 -11.74
CA PRO A 23 1.55 -21.98 -10.51
C PRO A 23 0.95 -23.39 -10.69
N LYS A 24 1.11 -24.22 -9.67
CA LYS A 24 0.44 -25.52 -9.57
C LYS A 24 -0.93 -25.34 -8.92
N GLY A 25 -1.88 -26.20 -9.27
CA GLY A 25 -3.25 -26.18 -8.71
C GLY A 25 -4.18 -25.18 -9.38
N ILE A 26 -5.45 -25.56 -9.50
CA ILE A 26 -6.49 -24.79 -10.21
C ILE A 26 -6.72 -23.42 -9.52
N MET A 27 -6.77 -23.41 -8.19
CA MET A 27 -7.03 -22.18 -7.42
C MET A 27 -5.95 -21.12 -7.63
N MET A 28 -4.66 -21.49 -7.65
CA MET A 28 -3.59 -20.51 -7.89
C MET A 28 -3.53 -20.06 -9.35
N LYS A 29 -3.85 -20.93 -10.31
CA LYS A 29 -4.02 -20.52 -11.72
C LYS A 29 -5.13 -19.47 -11.86
N LEU A 30 -6.26 -19.67 -11.17
CA LEU A 30 -7.34 -18.69 -11.11
C LEU A 30 -6.89 -17.38 -10.46
N ALA A 31 -6.18 -17.43 -9.32
CA ALA A 31 -5.64 -16.24 -8.67
C ALA A 31 -4.72 -15.45 -9.62
N TYR A 32 -3.85 -16.12 -10.38
CA TYR A 32 -2.97 -15.48 -11.36
C TYR A 32 -3.78 -14.83 -12.49
N TYR A 33 -4.79 -15.53 -13.00
CA TYR A 33 -5.68 -14.99 -14.03
C TYR A 33 -6.41 -13.72 -13.57
N PHE A 34 -7.06 -13.76 -12.40
CA PHE A 34 -7.78 -12.59 -11.87
C PHE A 34 -6.85 -11.42 -11.56
N THR A 35 -5.66 -11.71 -11.01
CA THR A 35 -4.66 -10.67 -10.76
C THR A 35 -4.21 -10.01 -12.06
N ARG A 36 -3.92 -10.80 -13.10
CA ARG A 36 -3.58 -10.27 -14.43
C ARG A 36 -4.70 -9.43 -15.02
N ARG A 37 -5.96 -9.86 -14.89
CA ARG A 37 -7.12 -9.10 -15.36
C ARG A 37 -7.29 -7.76 -14.62
N GLN A 38 -7.07 -7.74 -13.32
CA GLN A 38 -7.26 -6.53 -12.50
C GLN A 38 -6.11 -5.53 -12.59
N PHE A 39 -4.87 -6.02 -12.72
CA PHE A 39 -3.65 -5.20 -12.62
C PHE A 39 -2.83 -5.14 -13.92
N GLY A 40 -3.23 -5.86 -14.97
CA GLY A 40 -2.47 -6.00 -16.21
C GLY A 40 -1.31 -7.00 -16.14
N LYS A 41 -0.90 -7.41 -14.93
CA LYS A 41 0.15 -8.40 -14.66
C LYS A 41 -0.15 -9.19 -13.39
N VAL A 42 0.56 -10.29 -13.18
CA VAL A 42 0.52 -11.02 -11.90
C VAL A 42 1.44 -10.30 -10.91
N LEU A 43 0.89 -9.91 -9.77
CA LEU A 43 1.62 -9.18 -8.73
C LEU A 43 2.81 -9.99 -8.20
N THR A 44 3.96 -9.35 -8.06
CA THR A 44 5.19 -9.98 -7.56
C THR A 44 5.02 -10.60 -6.16
N PRO A 45 4.34 -9.98 -5.18
CA PRO A 45 4.04 -10.64 -3.90
C PRO A 45 3.24 -11.93 -4.02
N LEU A 46 2.35 -12.04 -5.02
CA LEU A 46 1.64 -13.28 -5.29
C LEU A 46 2.58 -14.37 -5.82
N LYS A 47 3.52 -14.01 -6.70
CA LYS A 47 4.51 -14.94 -7.29
C LYS A 47 5.62 -15.36 -6.32
N VAL A 48 6.00 -14.47 -5.41
CA VAL A 48 7.17 -14.63 -4.53
C VAL A 48 6.77 -15.13 -3.14
N HIS A 49 5.70 -14.59 -2.56
CA HIS A 49 5.26 -14.97 -1.21
C HIS A 49 4.06 -15.91 -1.22
N SER A 50 2.90 -15.44 -1.69
CA SER A 50 1.63 -16.14 -1.46
C SER A 50 1.52 -17.49 -2.20
N ALA A 51 2.17 -17.64 -3.35
CA ALA A 51 2.20 -18.92 -4.08
C ALA A 51 2.93 -20.07 -3.35
N ARG A 52 3.65 -19.77 -2.26
CA ARG A 52 4.36 -20.75 -1.42
C ARG A 52 3.62 -21.12 -0.14
N LEU A 53 2.52 -20.44 0.17
CA LEU A 53 1.79 -20.64 1.42
C LEU A 53 0.51 -21.44 1.22
N PRO A 54 0.02 -22.11 2.27
CA PRO A 54 -1.31 -22.71 2.27
C PRO A 54 -2.41 -21.68 1.94
N MET A 55 -3.50 -22.14 1.34
CA MET A 55 -4.62 -21.31 0.90
C MET A 55 -5.19 -20.40 2.00
N ALA A 56 -5.15 -20.85 3.26
CA ALA A 56 -5.62 -20.10 4.42
C ALA A 56 -4.95 -18.72 4.55
N PHE A 57 -3.67 -18.60 4.19
CA PHE A 57 -2.97 -17.30 4.19
C PHE A 57 -3.52 -16.36 3.11
N GLY A 58 -3.81 -16.88 1.91
CA GLY A 58 -4.49 -16.12 0.87
C GLY A 58 -5.89 -15.67 1.28
N GLN A 59 -6.64 -16.52 1.98
CA GLN A 59 -7.96 -16.18 2.53
C GLN A 59 -7.88 -15.10 3.60
N PHE A 60 -6.82 -15.09 4.41
CA PHE A 60 -6.55 -14.02 5.38
C PHE A 60 -6.31 -12.67 4.69
N TYR A 61 -5.43 -12.62 3.68
CA TYR A 61 -5.21 -11.40 2.90
C TYR A 61 -6.49 -10.90 2.21
N ALA A 62 -7.28 -11.80 1.63
CA ALA A 62 -8.58 -11.45 1.05
C ALA A 62 -9.60 -11.01 2.11
N LYS A 63 -9.48 -11.51 3.35
CA LYS A 63 -10.33 -11.06 4.47
C LYS A 63 -9.97 -9.64 4.88
N ILE A 64 -8.70 -9.25 4.93
CA ILE A 64 -8.30 -7.86 5.21
C ILE A 64 -8.98 -6.91 4.23
N GLY A 65 -8.85 -7.15 2.91
CA GLY A 65 -9.49 -6.28 1.91
C GLY A 65 -11.02 -6.27 1.97
N ARG A 66 -11.67 -7.33 2.49
CA ARG A 66 -13.13 -7.33 2.76
C ARG A 66 -13.49 -6.54 4.02
N LEU A 67 -12.64 -6.55 5.03
CA LEU A 67 -12.82 -5.78 6.27
C LEU A 67 -12.59 -4.29 6.03
N ASP A 68 -11.68 -3.91 5.14
CA ASP A 68 -11.49 -2.52 4.73
C ASP A 68 -12.76 -1.89 4.12
N LYS A 69 -13.60 -2.70 3.47
CA LYS A 69 -14.91 -2.27 2.96
C LYS A 69 -15.98 -2.06 4.06
N LYS A 70 -15.65 -2.33 5.32
CA LYS A 70 -16.51 -2.16 6.49
C LYS A 70 -16.07 -1.00 7.38
N LEU A 71 -15.05 -0.25 6.98
CA LEU A 71 -14.59 0.93 7.70
C LEU A 71 -15.60 2.08 7.54
N GLN A 72 -15.71 2.91 8.57
CA GLN A 72 -16.48 4.15 8.59
C GLN A 72 -15.66 5.35 8.12
N LEU A 73 -14.33 5.23 8.09
CA LEU A 73 -13.44 6.23 7.52
C LEU A 73 -13.74 6.49 6.04
N PRO A 74 -13.64 7.74 5.55
CA PRO A 74 -13.74 8.04 4.13
C PRO A 74 -12.71 7.24 3.30
N PRO A 75 -13.07 6.75 2.11
CA PRO A 75 -12.15 5.94 1.29
C PRO A 75 -10.82 6.62 0.97
N GLU A 76 -10.83 7.94 0.75
CA GLU A 76 -9.60 8.71 0.52
C GLU A 76 -8.73 8.74 1.80
N THR A 77 -9.32 8.95 2.98
CA THR A 77 -8.59 8.91 4.26
C THR A 77 -7.98 7.53 4.52
N VAL A 78 -8.71 6.44 4.23
CA VAL A 78 -8.18 5.08 4.32
C VAL A 78 -6.92 4.93 3.46
N MET A 79 -6.98 5.41 2.22
CA MET A 79 -5.85 5.32 1.29
C MET A 79 -4.67 6.22 1.69
N LEU A 80 -4.92 7.42 2.21
CA LEU A 80 -3.86 8.31 2.74
C LEU A 80 -3.12 7.66 3.91
N ILE A 81 -3.83 7.01 4.82
CA ILE A 81 -3.24 6.30 5.95
C ILE A 81 -2.34 5.15 5.46
N ARG A 82 -2.85 4.30 4.56
CA ARG A 82 -2.06 3.19 3.98
C ARG A 82 -0.81 3.70 3.27
N GLU A 83 -0.95 4.71 2.42
CA GLU A 83 0.17 5.34 1.71
C GLU A 83 1.19 5.91 2.72
N GLN A 84 0.76 6.58 3.79
CA GLN A 84 1.67 7.17 4.77
C GLN A 84 2.48 6.11 5.52
N VAL A 85 1.87 4.99 5.91
CA VAL A 85 2.58 3.87 6.52
C VAL A 85 3.58 3.27 5.53
N ALA A 86 3.15 3.02 4.29
CA ALA A 86 4.00 2.47 3.23
C ALA A 86 5.20 3.37 2.92
N ARG A 87 5.00 4.69 2.84
CA ARG A 87 6.07 5.68 2.65
C ARG A 87 7.03 5.71 3.85
N THR A 88 6.49 5.67 5.07
CA THR A 88 7.30 5.67 6.30
C THR A 88 8.19 4.42 6.40
N ASN A 89 7.67 3.26 6.00
CA ASN A 89 8.41 2.00 5.98
C ASN A 89 9.21 1.78 4.67
N ILE A 90 9.12 2.69 3.70
CA ILE A 90 9.79 2.59 2.39
C ILE A 90 9.40 1.29 1.63
N CYS A 91 8.14 0.85 1.73
CA CYS A 91 7.64 -0.28 0.93
C CYS A 91 7.29 0.18 -0.49
N LEU A 92 8.24 0.07 -1.43
CA LEU A 92 8.06 0.53 -2.82
C LEU A 92 6.87 -0.14 -3.53
N PHE A 93 6.66 -1.44 -3.32
CA PHE A 93 5.49 -2.14 -3.86
C PHE A 93 4.18 -1.55 -3.32
N CYS A 94 4.13 -1.28 -2.02
CA CYS A 94 2.93 -0.82 -1.33
C CYS A 94 2.55 0.61 -1.75
N ILE A 95 3.56 1.48 -1.95
CA ILE A 95 3.39 2.81 -2.53
C ILE A 95 2.86 2.70 -3.96
N ASP A 96 3.47 1.86 -4.80
CA ASP A 96 3.07 1.68 -6.21
C ASP A 96 1.62 1.17 -6.36
N ILE A 97 1.24 0.12 -5.62
CA ILE A 97 -0.12 -0.40 -5.65
C ILE A 97 -1.13 0.60 -5.04
N GLY A 98 -0.74 1.32 -3.99
CA GLY A 98 -1.52 2.40 -3.40
C GLY A 98 -1.87 3.47 -4.43
N ARG A 99 -0.87 3.96 -5.16
CA ARG A 99 -1.05 4.90 -6.28
C ARG A 99 -1.90 4.37 -7.40
N SER A 100 -1.74 3.10 -7.79
CA SER A 100 -2.63 2.46 -8.77
C SER A 100 -4.09 2.52 -8.33
N PHE A 101 -4.39 2.29 -7.05
CA PHE A 101 -5.75 2.40 -6.52
C PHE A 101 -6.27 3.85 -6.49
N THR A 102 -5.46 4.81 -6.04
CA THR A 102 -5.79 6.25 -6.09
C THR A 102 -6.22 6.66 -7.49
N ILE A 103 -5.45 6.25 -8.51
CA ILE A 103 -5.76 6.52 -9.92
C ILE A 103 -7.05 5.82 -10.35
N LYS A 104 -7.19 4.51 -10.10
CA LYS A 104 -8.38 3.76 -10.52
C LYS A 104 -9.66 4.25 -9.86
N ALA A 105 -9.58 4.74 -8.64
CA ALA A 105 -10.70 5.28 -7.89
C ALA A 105 -10.95 6.77 -8.14
N SER A 106 -10.17 7.43 -9.00
CA SER A 106 -10.26 8.87 -9.30
C SER A 106 -10.22 9.75 -8.04
N MET A 107 -9.40 9.37 -7.06
CA MET A 107 -9.16 10.16 -5.85
C MET A 107 -8.28 11.37 -6.17
N ASN A 108 -8.16 12.32 -5.23
CA ASN A 108 -7.35 13.53 -5.43
C ASN A 108 -5.84 13.22 -5.47
N GLU A 109 -5.31 12.92 -6.66
CA GLU A 109 -3.89 12.58 -6.87
C GLU A 109 -2.94 13.66 -6.32
N ALA A 110 -3.29 14.95 -6.44
CA ALA A 110 -2.49 16.05 -5.93
C ALA A 110 -2.32 15.99 -4.39
N LYS A 111 -3.33 15.50 -3.66
CA LYS A 111 -3.21 15.28 -2.22
C LYS A 111 -2.18 14.20 -1.91
N PHE A 112 -2.19 13.08 -2.64
CA PHE A 112 -1.21 12.02 -2.44
C PHE A 112 0.20 12.49 -2.82
N ASP A 113 0.36 13.29 -3.88
CA ASP A 113 1.65 13.88 -4.27
C ASP A 113 2.19 14.81 -3.17
N ALA A 114 1.33 15.62 -2.57
CA ALA A 114 1.66 16.54 -1.47
C ALA A 114 1.77 15.85 -0.08
N LEU A 115 1.69 14.52 -0.01
CA LEU A 115 1.64 13.81 1.27
C LEU A 115 2.91 14.01 2.11
N GLU A 116 4.07 14.28 1.51
CA GLU A 116 5.27 14.60 2.28
C GLU A 116 5.18 15.94 3.04
N GLN A 117 4.39 16.87 2.49
CA GLN A 117 4.15 18.19 3.06
C GLN A 117 2.77 18.31 3.71
N TYR A 118 2.16 17.20 4.14
CA TYR A 118 0.77 17.20 4.63
C TYR A 118 0.50 18.21 5.75
N ARG A 119 1.51 18.50 6.59
CA ARG A 119 1.39 19.43 7.72
C ARG A 119 1.14 20.87 7.31
N THR A 120 1.66 21.29 6.17
CA THR A 120 1.60 22.69 5.69
C THR A 120 0.77 22.84 4.42
N SER A 121 0.54 21.75 3.68
CA SER A 121 -0.24 21.77 2.45
C SER A 121 -1.71 22.12 2.73
N PRO A 122 -2.31 23.05 1.97
CA PRO A 122 -3.72 23.43 2.11
C PRO A 122 -4.67 22.32 1.65
N LEU A 123 -4.17 21.27 0.99
CA LEU A 123 -4.98 20.16 0.50
C LEU A 123 -5.53 19.28 1.63
N PHE A 124 -4.95 19.35 2.83
CA PHE A 124 -5.30 18.51 3.96
C PHE A 124 -6.15 19.27 4.99
N THR A 125 -7.14 18.58 5.53
CA THR A 125 -7.92 19.03 6.68
C THR A 125 -7.16 18.81 7.98
N ASP A 126 -7.58 19.48 9.06
CA ASP A 126 -6.97 19.28 10.39
C ASP A 126 -7.15 17.84 10.89
N ALA A 127 -8.31 17.23 10.59
CA ALA A 127 -8.57 15.82 10.91
C ALA A 127 -7.59 14.89 10.19
N GLU A 128 -7.32 15.12 8.89
CA GLU A 128 -6.35 14.33 8.14
C GLU A 128 -4.92 14.54 8.65
N ARG A 129 -4.52 15.78 8.96
CA ARG A 129 -3.21 16.07 9.55
C ARG A 129 -3.02 15.34 10.87
N ALA A 130 -4.03 15.37 11.75
CA ALA A 130 -3.97 14.70 13.04
C ALA A 130 -3.87 13.17 12.90
N ALA A 131 -4.60 12.57 11.95
CA ALA A 131 -4.46 11.15 11.64
C ALA A 131 -3.07 10.81 11.06
N LEU A 132 -2.55 11.62 10.14
CA LEU A 132 -1.23 11.39 9.53
C LEU A 132 -0.08 11.56 10.54
N ASP A 133 -0.20 12.48 11.50
CA ASP A 133 0.74 12.59 12.62
C ASP A 133 0.71 11.33 13.49
N TYR A 134 -0.48 10.88 13.90
CA TYR A 134 -0.66 9.65 14.66
C TYR A 134 -0.06 8.44 13.94
N VAL A 135 -0.39 8.27 12.65
CA VAL A 135 0.09 7.16 11.82
C VAL A 135 1.60 7.19 11.65
N THR A 136 2.17 8.38 11.44
CA THR A 136 3.62 8.56 11.30
C THR A 136 4.35 8.20 12.60
N GLU A 137 3.87 8.69 13.74
CA GLU A 137 4.47 8.42 15.04
C GLU A 137 4.40 6.93 15.39
N LEU A 138 3.21 6.33 15.28
CA LEU A 138 3.01 4.91 15.57
C LEU A 138 3.87 4.02 14.66
N THR A 139 3.97 4.37 13.38
CA THR A 139 4.76 3.60 12.41
C THR A 139 6.26 3.72 12.68
N LYS A 140 6.79 4.91 12.98
CA LYS A 140 8.22 5.09 13.23
C LYS A 140 8.66 4.54 14.58
N ASN A 141 7.93 4.89 15.63
CA ASN A 141 8.40 4.71 17.00
C ASN A 141 7.87 3.42 17.64
N LYS A 142 6.81 2.83 17.08
CA LYS A 142 6.06 1.69 17.66
C LYS A 142 5.53 1.99 19.08
N THR A 143 5.43 3.27 19.41
CA THR A 143 4.90 3.82 20.64
C THR A 143 4.02 5.02 20.28
N MET A 144 3.18 5.45 21.21
CA MET A 144 2.27 6.57 20.99
C MET A 144 2.29 7.51 22.19
N GLY A 145 2.63 8.77 21.95
CA GLY A 145 2.58 9.84 22.92
C GLY A 145 1.13 10.28 23.20
N PRO A 146 0.81 10.65 24.44
CA PRO A 146 -0.55 11.04 24.84
C PRO A 146 -1.03 12.29 24.09
N ASP A 147 -0.15 13.23 23.77
CA ASP A 147 -0.52 14.46 23.06
C ASP A 147 -0.92 14.19 21.60
N THR A 148 -0.18 13.33 20.89
CA THR A 148 -0.51 12.96 19.52
C THR A 148 -1.81 12.17 19.46
N PHE A 149 -2.00 11.22 20.38
CA PHE A 149 -3.27 10.52 20.53
C PHE A 149 -4.42 11.51 20.78
N SER A 150 -4.26 12.43 21.74
CA SER A 150 -5.30 13.41 22.11
C SER A 150 -5.62 14.40 20.99
N ARG A 151 -4.64 14.76 20.14
CA ARG A 151 -4.89 15.55 18.91
C ARG A 151 -5.76 14.78 17.93
N MET A 152 -5.42 13.54 17.61
CA MET A 152 -6.20 12.70 16.70
C MET A 152 -7.60 12.41 17.26
N ALA A 153 -7.72 12.09 18.56
CA ALA A 153 -8.98 11.71 19.19
C ALA A 153 -10.04 12.84 19.21
N ARG A 154 -9.64 14.10 19.01
CA ARG A 154 -10.58 15.23 18.84
C ARG A 154 -11.37 15.19 17.52
N HIS A 155 -10.91 14.43 16.53
CA HIS A 155 -11.49 14.42 15.18
C HIS A 155 -12.20 13.13 14.82
N TYR A 156 -11.95 12.03 15.55
CA TYR A 156 -12.41 10.70 15.18
C TYR A 156 -13.14 10.03 16.35
N SER A 157 -14.21 9.28 16.04
CA SER A 157 -14.88 8.44 17.04
C SER A 157 -13.97 7.29 17.49
N GLU A 158 -14.24 6.69 18.65
CA GLU A 158 -13.50 5.50 19.11
C GLU A 158 -13.47 4.38 18.05
N ARG A 159 -14.58 4.21 17.33
CA ARG A 159 -14.67 3.26 16.22
C ARG A 159 -13.66 3.59 15.11
N GLN A 160 -13.62 4.85 14.65
CA GLN A 160 -12.69 5.29 13.62
C GLN A 160 -11.23 5.24 14.09
N ILE A 161 -10.95 5.51 15.36
CA ILE A 161 -9.59 5.37 15.94
C ILE A 161 -9.12 3.92 15.84
N CYS A 162 -9.95 2.95 16.22
CA CYS A 162 -9.65 1.54 16.05
C CYS A 162 -9.43 1.15 14.58
N GLU A 163 -10.16 1.78 13.65
CA GLU A 163 -9.96 1.60 12.21
C GLU A 163 -8.62 2.16 11.73
N ILE A 164 -8.18 3.32 12.23
CA ILE A 164 -6.84 3.87 11.94
C ILE A 164 -5.76 2.89 12.41
N VAL A 165 -5.87 2.36 13.63
CA VAL A 165 -4.93 1.36 14.16
C VAL A 165 -4.93 0.08 13.32
N TRP A 166 -6.11 -0.41 12.90
CA TRP A 166 -6.25 -1.55 12.00
C TRP A 166 -5.51 -1.33 10.67
N LEU A 167 -5.65 -0.14 10.07
CA LEU A 167 -4.96 0.20 8.84
C LEU A 167 -3.45 0.20 9.03
N VAL A 168 -2.94 0.81 10.12
CA VAL A 168 -1.51 0.77 10.45
C VAL A 168 -1.02 -0.67 10.60
N ALA A 169 -1.69 -1.48 11.41
CA ALA A 169 -1.28 -2.86 11.68
C ALA A 169 -1.29 -3.73 10.42
N THR A 170 -2.35 -3.67 9.62
CA THR A 170 -2.45 -4.48 8.40
C THR A 170 -1.52 -4.00 7.30
N GLU A 171 -1.24 -2.70 7.21
CA GLU A 171 -0.25 -2.18 6.28
C GLU A 171 1.17 -2.64 6.65
N HIS A 172 1.49 -2.79 7.94
CA HIS A 172 2.74 -3.43 8.36
C HIS A 172 2.86 -4.88 7.90
N VAL A 173 1.76 -5.65 7.92
CA VAL A 173 1.76 -7.01 7.37
C VAL A 173 2.17 -6.99 5.90
N TYR A 174 1.61 -6.08 5.10
CA TYR A 174 1.97 -5.94 3.68
C TYR A 174 3.42 -5.45 3.51
N ASN A 175 3.81 -4.40 4.23
CA ASN A 175 5.13 -3.80 4.11
C ASN A 175 6.24 -4.80 4.46
N LEU A 176 6.14 -5.46 5.61
CA LEU A 176 7.18 -6.39 6.06
C LEU A 176 7.24 -7.66 5.22
N THR A 177 6.10 -8.13 4.70
CA THR A 177 6.08 -9.24 3.74
C THR A 177 6.88 -8.91 2.48
N ASN A 178 6.70 -7.69 1.94
CA ASN A 178 7.38 -7.26 0.73
C ASN A 178 8.85 -6.93 0.97
N ILE A 179 9.14 -6.12 1.99
CA ILE A 179 10.49 -5.71 2.35
C ILE A 179 11.34 -6.93 2.71
N GLY A 180 10.82 -7.86 3.50
CA GLY A 180 11.53 -9.06 3.93
C GLY A 180 11.93 -10.02 2.79
N LEU A 181 11.36 -9.84 1.60
CA LEU A 181 11.65 -10.64 0.41
C LEU A 181 12.27 -9.81 -0.72
N ASN A 182 12.68 -8.58 -0.43
CA ASN A 182 13.20 -7.60 -1.39
C ASN A 182 12.24 -7.37 -2.57
N ILE A 183 10.93 -7.31 -2.32
CA ILE A 183 9.94 -7.06 -3.37
C ILE A 183 9.81 -5.55 -3.60
N HIS A 184 10.18 -5.12 -4.81
CA HIS A 184 10.09 -3.73 -5.26
C HIS A 184 8.79 -3.44 -6.02
N SER A 185 8.69 -2.21 -6.55
CA SER A 185 7.56 -1.73 -7.38
C SER A 185 7.27 -2.67 -8.55
N ASP A 186 5.98 -2.83 -8.86
CA ASP A 186 5.52 -3.58 -10.03
C ASP A 186 5.19 -2.68 -11.23
N MET A 187 5.41 -1.36 -11.09
CA MET A 187 5.05 -0.30 -12.03
C MET A 187 3.53 -0.24 -12.31
N LEU A 188 2.72 -0.54 -11.30
CA LEU A 188 1.25 -0.58 -11.38
C LEU A 188 0.64 0.81 -11.56
N CYS A 189 1.27 1.83 -11.00
CA CYS A 189 0.90 3.23 -11.18
C CYS A 189 0.93 3.60 -12.69
N ASP A 190 2.03 3.28 -13.38
CA ASP A 190 2.19 3.58 -14.80
C ASP A 190 1.20 2.80 -15.68
N ILE A 191 0.95 1.53 -15.36
CA ILE A 191 -0.09 0.74 -16.04
C ILE A 191 -1.46 1.41 -15.88
N SER A 192 -1.76 1.92 -14.69
CA SER A 192 -3.04 2.57 -14.40
C SER A 192 -3.20 3.90 -15.16
N ARG A 193 -2.12 4.70 -15.25
CA ARG A 193 -2.11 5.94 -16.04
C ARG A 193 -2.34 5.68 -17.53
N LYS A 194 -1.62 4.71 -18.11
CA LYS A 194 -1.77 4.32 -19.52
C LYS A 194 -3.19 3.87 -19.84
N ASN A 195 -3.78 3.05 -18.97
CA ASN A 195 -5.16 2.57 -19.17
C ASN A 195 -6.18 3.71 -19.13
N ARG A 196 -6.00 4.69 -18.24
CA ARG A 196 -6.90 5.87 -18.18
C ARG A 196 -6.80 6.70 -19.47
N GLN A 197 -5.59 6.94 -19.97
CA GLN A 197 -5.36 7.69 -21.22
C GLN A 197 -5.94 7.00 -22.46
N SER A 198 -5.99 5.66 -22.49
CA SER A 198 -6.61 4.92 -23.60
C SER A 198 -8.14 4.95 -23.62
N GLN A 199 -8.78 5.47 -22.57
CA GLN A 199 -10.24 5.54 -22.42
C GLN A 199 -10.78 6.97 -22.64
N THR A 200 -9.90 7.96 -22.72
CA THR A 200 -10.19 9.37 -23.04
C THR A 200 -9.94 9.65 -24.51
#